data_AF-A0A838Q6H7-F1
#
_entry.id   AF-A0A838Q6H7-F1
#
_cell.length_a   1.000
_cell.length_b   1.000
_cell.length_c   1.000
_cell.angle_alpha   90.00
_cell.angle_beta   90.00
_cell.angle_gamma   90.00
#
_symmetry.space_group_name_H-M   'P 1'
#
loop_
_entity.id
_entity.type
_entity.pdbx_description
1 polymer ?
#
loop_
_entity_poly.entity_id
_entity_poly.type
_entity_poly.pdbx_seq_one_letter_code
_entity_poly.pdbx_strand_id
1 'polypeptide(L)'
;WEGTDLPLASENWERIGPSPVTYGPTLPPPREMTHAEMRGVRDEFVRSVRMAEDAGFDMLELHCAHGYLLSSFLTPVSNLRTDEYGGSPENRLRFPVEVFVAMRAAWPDAKPMSVRVSATDWVEDGISANESVAIARAFMEAGADIIHVSTGQTTTDAKPVFGRLFQTPYSDRIRNEARIPTIAVGNITDPDQVNGIIAAGRADLVSIGRPHLSDPHWTLHAAAQQGFAGAAWPVQYYQGKVQLEREVQRAKETAAVTITGKV
;
A
#
# COMPACT_ATOMS: atom_id res chain seq x y z
N TRP A 1 -16.03 16.02 6.38
CA TRP A 1 -14.91 16.00 5.42
C TRP A 1 -14.92 17.34 4.71
N GLU A 2 -13.91 18.17 4.95
CA GLU A 2 -13.85 19.57 4.49
C GLU A 2 -13.10 19.72 3.16
N GLY A 3 -12.56 18.63 2.62
CA GLY A 3 -11.84 18.54 1.36
C GLY A 3 -10.64 17.60 1.44
N THR A 4 -10.09 17.21 0.29
CA THR A 4 -8.84 16.44 0.20
C THR A 4 -7.69 17.40 -0.08
N ASP A 5 -6.53 17.16 0.54
CA ASP A 5 -5.29 17.90 0.32
C ASP A 5 -5.39 19.42 0.59
N LEU A 6 -6.30 19.82 1.48
CA LEU A 6 -6.44 21.20 1.95
C LEU A 6 -5.63 21.41 3.24
N PRO A 7 -4.90 22.53 3.37
CA PRO A 7 -4.28 22.89 4.65
C PRO A 7 -5.36 23.18 5.70
N LEU A 8 -4.96 23.14 6.97
CA LEU A 8 -5.82 23.62 8.05
C LEU A 8 -6.08 25.12 7.90
N ALA A 9 -7.24 25.59 8.34
CA ALA A 9 -7.59 27.01 8.31
C ALA A 9 -6.64 27.86 9.19
N SER A 10 -6.12 27.27 10.27
CA SER A 10 -5.13 27.85 11.18
C SER A 10 -4.25 26.74 11.77
N GLU A 11 -3.15 27.11 12.44
CA GLU A 11 -2.29 26.16 13.16
C GLU A 11 -1.61 25.11 12.26
N ASN A 12 -1.32 25.49 11.02
CA ASN A 12 -0.43 24.70 10.17
C ASN A 12 0.96 24.61 10.80
N TRP A 13 1.55 23.41 10.76
CA TRP A 13 2.95 23.19 11.14
C TRP A 13 3.88 23.33 9.93
N GLU A 14 5.16 23.62 10.20
CA GLU A 14 6.18 23.57 9.16
C GLU A 14 6.31 22.13 8.63
N ARG A 15 6.23 21.99 7.31
CA ARG A 15 6.47 20.72 6.63
C ARG A 15 7.88 20.68 6.10
N ILE A 16 8.48 19.50 6.15
CA ILE A 16 9.81 19.22 5.63
C ILE A 16 9.72 18.18 4.52
N GLY A 17 10.63 18.24 3.55
CA GLY A 17 10.71 17.32 2.42
C GLY A 17 12.08 17.36 1.74
N PRO A 18 12.29 16.59 0.67
CA PRO A 18 13.57 16.56 -0.03
C PRO A 18 13.91 17.89 -0.71
N SER A 19 12.91 18.63 -1.20
CA SER A 19 13.09 19.90 -1.90
C SER A 19 11.86 20.80 -1.71
N PRO A 20 11.98 22.14 -1.92
CA PRO A 20 10.86 23.07 -1.73
C PRO A 20 9.87 23.06 -2.90
N VAL A 21 9.35 21.87 -3.23
CA VAL A 21 8.35 21.64 -4.28
C VAL A 21 6.98 21.43 -3.63
N THR A 22 5.99 22.23 -4.00
CA THR A 22 4.63 22.04 -3.48
C THR A 22 3.91 20.87 -4.14
N TYR A 23 3.09 20.16 -3.38
CA TYR A 23 2.23 19.09 -3.91
C TYR A 23 1.09 19.63 -4.79
N GLY A 24 0.57 20.82 -4.48
CA GLY A 24 -0.57 21.41 -5.16
C GLY A 24 -0.69 22.92 -4.91
N PRO A 25 -1.57 23.62 -5.65
CA PRO A 25 -1.59 25.09 -5.70
C PRO A 25 -1.98 25.77 -4.38
N THR A 26 -2.61 25.04 -3.47
CA THR A 26 -3.15 25.57 -2.19
C THR A 26 -2.21 25.37 -1.01
N LEU A 27 -1.13 24.61 -1.19
CA LEU A 27 -0.19 24.29 -0.12
C LEU A 27 1.11 25.10 -0.29
N PRO A 28 1.67 25.68 0.79
CA PRO A 28 3.02 26.22 0.70
C PRO A 28 4.02 25.08 0.41
N PRO A 29 5.17 25.35 -0.24
CA PRO A 29 6.20 24.34 -0.39
C PRO A 29 6.72 23.91 0.99
N PRO A 30 7.12 22.64 1.17
CA PRO A 30 7.84 22.23 2.36
C PRO A 30 9.22 22.90 2.39
N ARG A 31 9.84 22.97 3.55
CA ARG A 31 11.26 23.31 3.64
C ARG A 31 12.10 22.10 3.28
N GLU A 32 13.20 22.33 2.58
CA GLU A 32 14.20 21.30 2.30
C GLU A 32 14.84 20.80 3.60
N MET A 33 14.88 19.47 3.78
CA MET A 33 15.49 18.82 4.93
C MET A 33 17.01 18.96 4.91
N THR A 34 17.57 19.24 6.09
CA THR A 34 18.99 19.07 6.38
C THR A 34 19.31 17.61 6.72
N HIS A 35 20.57 17.20 6.57
CA HIS A 35 21.00 15.85 6.97
C HIS A 35 20.77 15.57 8.47
N ALA A 36 20.80 16.59 9.32
CA ALA A 36 20.50 16.45 10.75
C ALA A 36 19.03 16.08 10.98
N GLU A 37 18.12 16.68 10.23
CA GLU A 37 16.69 16.37 10.28
C GLU A 37 16.39 15.01 9.69
N MET A 38 17.09 14.60 8.64
CA MET A 38 16.99 13.25 8.08
C MET A 38 17.36 12.19 9.13
N ARG A 39 18.48 12.40 9.86
CA ARG A 39 18.85 11.54 10.99
C ARG A 39 17.78 11.55 12.09
N GLY A 40 17.27 12.72 12.45
CA GLY A 40 16.20 12.85 13.44
C GLY A 40 14.95 12.07 13.06
N VAL A 41 14.47 12.22 11.82
CA VAL A 41 13.31 11.49 11.29
C VAL A 41 13.56 9.97 11.32
N ARG A 42 14.73 9.51 10.88
CA ARG A 42 15.11 8.10 10.96
C ARG A 42 15.03 7.58 12.40
N ASP A 43 15.56 8.33 13.35
CA ASP A 43 15.56 7.94 14.76
C ASP A 43 14.14 7.93 15.35
N GLU A 44 13.24 8.79 14.87
CA GLU A 44 11.80 8.77 15.20
C GLU A 44 11.08 7.55 14.61
N PHE A 45 11.45 7.09 13.41
CA PHE A 45 10.97 5.81 12.87
C PHE A 45 11.42 4.64 13.74
N VAL A 46 12.70 4.61 14.15
CA VAL A 46 13.22 3.58 15.07
C VAL A 46 12.51 3.61 16.43
N ARG A 47 12.24 4.80 16.96
CA ARG A 47 11.46 4.95 18.20
C ARG A 47 10.05 4.37 18.02
N SER A 48 9.43 4.59 16.88
CA SER A 48 8.09 4.05 16.55
C SER A 48 8.08 2.53 16.43
N VAL A 49 9.12 1.93 15.87
CA VAL A 49 9.30 0.46 15.83
C VAL A 49 9.31 -0.13 17.24
N ARG A 50 10.07 0.47 18.17
CA ARG A 50 10.13 0.00 19.56
C ARG A 50 8.78 0.10 20.26
N MET A 51 8.07 1.22 20.06
CA MET A 51 6.71 1.38 20.60
C MET A 51 5.74 0.35 20.03
N ALA A 52 5.89 -0.02 18.76
CA ALA A 52 5.05 -1.05 18.15
C ALA A 52 5.38 -2.46 18.68
N GLU A 53 6.64 -2.75 18.98
CA GLU A 53 7.01 -4.01 19.63
C GLU A 53 6.42 -4.09 21.04
N ASP A 54 6.57 -3.02 21.83
CA ASP A 54 6.01 -2.92 23.18
C ASP A 54 4.46 -3.05 23.17
N ALA A 55 3.81 -2.56 22.13
CA ALA A 55 2.36 -2.68 21.93
C ALA A 55 1.92 -4.07 21.40
N GLY A 56 2.85 -4.95 21.06
CA GLY A 56 2.56 -6.32 20.63
C GLY A 56 2.07 -6.42 19.19
N PHE A 57 2.45 -5.51 18.29
CA PHE A 57 2.17 -5.67 16.86
C PHE A 57 2.88 -6.92 16.29
N ASP A 58 2.22 -7.62 15.37
CA ASP A 58 2.76 -8.82 14.71
C ASP A 58 3.54 -8.49 13.43
N MET A 59 3.27 -7.34 12.82
CA MET A 59 3.86 -6.91 11.54
C MET A 59 3.95 -5.38 11.50
N LEU A 60 4.98 -4.88 10.82
CA LEU A 60 5.12 -3.46 10.49
C LEU A 60 5.06 -3.23 8.98
N GLU A 61 4.58 -2.06 8.58
CA GLU A 61 4.63 -1.58 7.20
C GLU A 61 5.30 -0.20 7.15
N LEU A 62 6.43 -0.08 6.43
CA LEU A 62 7.02 1.21 6.13
C LEU A 62 6.28 1.87 4.98
N HIS A 63 5.81 3.10 5.19
CA HIS A 63 5.10 3.86 4.17
C HIS A 63 6.06 4.68 3.28
N CYS A 64 6.39 4.15 2.11
CA CYS A 64 7.18 4.79 1.05
C CYS A 64 6.32 5.05 -0.20
N ALA A 65 5.05 5.43 -0.01
CA ALA A 65 4.10 5.64 -1.09
C ALA A 65 3.35 6.96 -0.91
N HIS A 66 2.53 7.29 -1.91
CA HIS A 66 1.50 8.33 -1.81
C HIS A 66 2.01 9.75 -1.56
N GLY A 67 3.22 10.08 -2.03
CA GLY A 67 3.76 11.44 -1.93
C GLY A 67 4.08 11.91 -0.52
N TYR A 68 3.89 11.08 0.50
CA TYR A 68 4.38 11.33 1.85
C TYR A 68 5.91 11.36 1.88
N LEU A 69 6.48 11.69 3.04
CA LEU A 69 7.90 12.01 3.18
C LEU A 69 8.85 11.08 2.43
N LEU A 70 8.84 9.77 2.71
CA LEU A 70 9.77 8.84 2.06
C LEU A 70 9.45 8.63 0.57
N SER A 71 8.17 8.65 0.20
CA SER A 71 7.76 8.64 -1.22
C SER A 71 8.24 9.87 -1.97
N SER A 72 8.27 11.05 -1.32
CA SER A 72 8.74 12.29 -1.91
C SER A 72 10.24 12.26 -2.21
N PHE A 73 11.05 11.57 -1.38
CA PHE A 73 12.45 11.29 -1.71
C PHE A 73 12.59 10.33 -2.90
N LEU A 74 11.70 9.33 -2.99
CA LEU A 74 11.71 8.38 -4.10
C LEU A 74 11.32 9.01 -5.42
N THR A 75 10.36 9.92 -5.51
CA THR A 75 9.93 10.46 -6.82
C THR A 75 10.87 11.57 -7.34
N PRO A 76 11.22 11.59 -8.64
CA PRO A 76 11.96 12.71 -9.21
C PRO A 76 11.11 13.99 -9.30
N VAL A 77 9.78 13.89 -9.17
CA VAL A 77 8.86 15.02 -9.30
C VAL A 77 9.02 16.02 -8.15
N SER A 78 9.32 15.53 -6.94
CA SER A 78 9.47 16.38 -5.75
C SER A 78 10.86 16.35 -5.12
N ASN A 79 11.74 15.40 -5.51
CA ASN A 79 13.13 15.38 -5.09
C ASN A 79 14.06 15.96 -6.16
N LEU A 80 14.36 17.24 -6.00
CA LEU A 80 15.27 18.01 -6.85
C LEU A 80 16.63 18.26 -6.18
N ARG A 81 16.98 17.47 -5.15
CA ARG A 81 18.27 17.62 -4.46
C ARG A 81 19.43 17.34 -5.40
N THR A 82 20.53 18.05 -5.17
CA THR A 82 21.79 17.90 -5.92
C THR A 82 22.88 17.20 -5.10
N ASP A 83 22.59 16.82 -3.86
CA ASP A 83 23.47 16.05 -2.99
C ASP A 83 23.27 14.53 -3.18
N GLU A 84 23.86 13.71 -2.30
CA GLU A 84 23.80 12.26 -2.36
C GLU A 84 22.39 11.65 -2.15
N TYR A 85 21.37 12.48 -1.89
CA TYR A 85 19.99 12.07 -1.66
C TYR A 85 19.02 12.46 -2.79
N GLY A 86 19.51 13.01 -3.91
CA GLY A 86 18.71 13.30 -5.10
C GLY A 86 19.42 13.06 -6.42
N GLY A 87 18.72 13.36 -7.52
CA GLY A 87 19.18 13.10 -8.87
C GLY A 87 18.97 11.63 -9.28
N SER A 88 20.02 10.82 -9.21
CA SER A 88 19.97 9.43 -9.70
C SER A 88 18.96 8.58 -8.90
N PRO A 89 18.39 7.52 -9.51
CA PRO A 89 17.52 6.59 -8.79
C PRO A 89 18.16 6.02 -7.51
N GLU A 90 19.46 5.73 -7.53
CA GLU A 90 20.22 5.22 -6.39
C GLU A 90 20.29 6.22 -5.23
N ASN A 91 20.50 7.50 -5.55
CA ASN A 91 20.52 8.57 -4.54
C ASN A 91 19.13 8.82 -3.96
N ARG A 92 18.07 8.83 -4.79
CA ARG A 92 16.68 8.96 -4.34
C ARG A 92 16.24 7.82 -3.41
N LEU A 93 16.76 6.62 -3.64
CA LEU A 93 16.55 5.44 -2.78
C LEU A 93 17.26 5.51 -1.43
N ARG A 94 18.37 6.26 -1.35
CA ARG A 94 19.31 6.23 -0.22
C ARG A 94 18.61 6.47 1.13
N PHE A 95 17.91 7.59 1.27
CA PHE A 95 17.28 7.92 2.55
C PHE A 95 16.13 6.98 2.93
N PRO A 96 15.16 6.66 2.04
CA PRO A 96 14.14 5.66 2.33
C PRO A 96 14.70 4.29 2.75
N VAL A 97 15.78 3.82 2.10
CA VAL A 97 16.43 2.55 2.46
C VAL A 97 17.20 2.67 3.79
N GLU A 98 17.88 3.79 4.06
CA GLU A 98 18.52 4.06 5.37
C GLU A 98 17.51 4.00 6.52
N VAL A 99 16.32 4.57 6.31
CA VAL A 99 15.22 4.49 7.28
C VAL A 99 14.74 3.06 7.47
N PHE A 100 14.51 2.33 6.37
CA PHE A 100 14.09 0.93 6.43
C PHE A 100 15.10 0.05 7.16
N VAL A 101 16.39 0.15 6.84
CA VAL A 101 17.45 -0.64 7.50
C VAL A 101 17.50 -0.35 9.00
N ALA A 102 17.39 0.92 9.39
CA ALA A 102 17.36 1.29 10.81
C ALA A 102 16.13 0.71 11.53
N MET A 103 14.95 0.73 10.90
CA MET A 103 13.74 0.11 11.42
C MET A 103 13.90 -1.41 11.54
N ARG A 104 14.39 -2.07 10.48
CA ARG A 104 14.58 -3.52 10.42
C ARG A 104 15.52 -4.01 11.52
N ALA A 105 16.59 -3.27 11.81
CA ALA A 105 17.54 -3.56 12.89
C ALA A 105 16.93 -3.43 14.30
N ALA A 106 15.84 -2.68 14.47
CA ALA A 106 15.13 -2.52 15.74
C ALA A 106 13.90 -3.43 15.88
N TRP A 107 13.49 -4.12 14.81
CA TRP A 107 12.34 -5.02 14.77
C TRP A 107 12.78 -6.48 14.88
N PRO A 108 12.11 -7.36 15.64
CA PRO A 108 12.52 -8.76 15.78
C PRO A 108 12.59 -9.50 14.44
N ASP A 109 13.70 -10.18 14.16
CA ASP A 109 13.95 -10.88 12.88
C ASP A 109 12.85 -11.90 12.52
N ALA A 110 12.19 -12.48 13.52
CA ALA A 110 11.11 -13.44 13.31
C ALA A 110 9.77 -12.81 12.88
N LYS A 111 9.63 -11.48 12.99
CA LYS A 111 8.39 -10.77 12.65
C LYS A 111 8.51 -10.08 11.29
N PRO A 112 7.49 -10.20 10.42
CA PRO A 112 7.52 -9.63 9.09
C PRO A 112 7.50 -8.09 9.10
N MET A 113 8.11 -7.51 8.08
CA MET A 113 8.06 -6.09 7.77
C MET A 113 7.81 -5.88 6.27
N SER A 114 6.76 -5.16 5.92
CA SER A 114 6.47 -4.75 4.54
C SER A 114 6.96 -3.34 4.23
N VAL A 115 7.09 -3.05 2.94
CA VAL A 115 7.24 -1.68 2.44
C VAL A 115 6.14 -1.39 1.44
N ARG A 116 5.41 -0.30 1.66
CA ARG A 116 4.41 0.18 0.72
C ARG A 116 5.01 1.19 -0.24
N VAL A 117 4.85 0.97 -1.55
CA VAL A 117 5.43 1.81 -2.61
C VAL A 117 4.37 2.32 -3.60
N SER A 118 4.61 3.49 -4.18
CA SER A 118 3.89 3.96 -5.37
C SER A 118 4.63 3.48 -6.62
N ALA A 119 4.03 2.55 -7.38
CA ALA A 119 4.69 1.93 -8.52
C ALA A 119 4.75 2.81 -9.78
N THR A 120 3.99 3.90 -9.79
CA THR A 120 4.07 4.96 -10.79
C THR A 120 3.53 6.27 -10.22
N ASP A 121 4.04 7.38 -10.73
CA ASP A 121 3.53 8.73 -10.44
C ASP A 121 2.43 9.19 -11.40
N TRP A 122 2.17 8.45 -12.48
CA TRP A 122 1.22 8.81 -13.54
C TRP A 122 1.56 10.13 -14.29
N VAL A 123 2.84 10.47 -14.36
CA VAL A 123 3.41 11.58 -15.14
C VAL A 123 4.68 11.10 -15.87
N GLU A 124 5.05 11.77 -16.95
CA GLU A 124 6.17 11.38 -17.83
C GLU A 124 7.52 11.37 -17.10
N ASP A 125 7.82 12.43 -16.35
CA ASP A 125 9.08 12.61 -15.62
C ASP A 125 9.04 12.04 -14.19
N GLY A 126 8.12 11.11 -13.91
CA GLY A 126 7.95 10.50 -12.59
C GLY A 126 8.51 9.08 -12.50
N ILE A 127 8.26 8.42 -11.37
CA ILE A 127 8.52 6.99 -11.20
C ILE A 127 7.73 6.23 -12.27
N SER A 128 8.47 5.45 -13.04
CA SER A 128 7.90 4.53 -14.03
C SER A 128 7.62 3.15 -13.43
N ALA A 129 6.79 2.38 -14.12
CA ALA A 129 6.53 0.98 -13.78
C ALA A 129 7.80 0.10 -13.84
N ASN A 130 8.81 0.47 -14.63
CA ASN A 130 10.09 -0.25 -14.68
C ASN A 130 10.94 0.09 -13.44
N GLU A 131 11.00 1.37 -13.08
CA GLU A 131 11.78 1.84 -11.94
C GLU A 131 11.24 1.28 -10.62
N SER A 132 9.92 1.11 -10.49
CA SER A 132 9.33 0.51 -9.29
C SER A 132 9.76 -0.94 -9.04
N VAL A 133 10.15 -1.70 -10.06
CA VAL A 133 10.75 -3.04 -9.90
C VAL A 133 12.11 -2.93 -9.22
N ALA A 134 12.94 -1.95 -9.60
CA ALA A 134 14.25 -1.71 -8.98
C ALA A 134 14.10 -1.20 -7.54
N ILE A 135 13.16 -0.28 -7.29
CA ILE A 135 12.83 0.20 -5.94
C ILE A 135 12.40 -0.97 -5.05
N ALA A 136 11.51 -1.82 -5.54
CA ALA A 136 11.02 -2.99 -4.80
C ALA A 136 12.14 -3.98 -4.48
N ARG A 137 13.05 -4.26 -5.43
CA ARG A 137 14.25 -5.09 -5.20
C ARG A 137 15.15 -4.50 -4.12
N ALA A 138 15.43 -3.21 -4.16
CA ALA A 138 16.28 -2.55 -3.18
C ALA A 138 15.74 -2.72 -1.73
N PHE A 139 14.43 -2.60 -1.53
CA PHE A 139 13.83 -2.84 -0.21
C PHE A 139 13.86 -4.31 0.21
N MET A 140 13.63 -5.25 -0.72
CA MET A 140 13.76 -6.68 -0.43
C MET A 140 15.19 -7.07 -0.07
N GLU A 141 16.19 -6.55 -0.78
CA GLU A 141 17.62 -6.72 -0.47
C GLU A 141 17.99 -6.10 0.89
N ALA A 142 17.33 -5.01 1.28
CA ALA A 142 17.49 -4.39 2.59
C ALA A 142 16.79 -5.16 3.73
N GLY A 143 16.01 -6.20 3.43
CA GLY A 143 15.38 -7.08 4.41
C GLY A 143 13.86 -6.92 4.56
N ALA A 144 13.16 -6.34 3.57
CA ALA A 144 11.71 -6.40 3.51
C ALA A 144 11.23 -7.83 3.19
N ASP A 145 10.11 -8.22 3.79
CA ASP A 145 9.52 -9.54 3.60
C ASP A 145 8.50 -9.56 2.44
N ILE A 146 7.85 -8.43 2.19
CA ILE A 146 6.81 -8.28 1.17
C ILE A 146 6.63 -6.83 0.73
N ILE A 147 6.36 -6.59 -0.54
CA ILE A 147 6.12 -5.24 -1.08
C ILE A 147 4.63 -5.00 -1.30
N HIS A 148 4.09 -3.96 -0.65
CA HIS A 148 2.70 -3.55 -0.81
C HIS A 148 2.57 -2.50 -1.91
N VAL A 149 1.92 -2.87 -3.02
CA VAL A 149 1.99 -2.10 -4.27
C VAL A 149 0.78 -1.20 -4.45
N SER A 150 0.99 0.11 -4.37
CA SER A 150 0.02 1.14 -4.75
C SER A 150 0.58 2.02 -5.88
N THR A 151 0.00 3.20 -6.12
CA THR A 151 0.37 4.13 -7.19
C THR A 151 -0.02 5.57 -6.82
N GLY A 152 0.63 6.54 -7.44
CA GLY A 152 0.22 7.93 -7.49
C GLY A 152 0.29 8.69 -6.16
N GLN A 153 -0.48 9.79 -6.12
CA GLN A 153 -0.54 10.79 -5.05
C GLN A 153 0.79 11.51 -4.78
N THR A 154 1.67 11.55 -5.77
CA THR A 154 2.97 12.25 -5.70
C THR A 154 2.90 13.66 -6.32
N THR A 155 1.92 13.92 -7.20
CA THR A 155 1.65 15.22 -7.81
C THR A 155 0.18 15.33 -8.22
N THR A 156 -0.37 16.55 -8.24
CA THR A 156 -1.71 16.84 -8.78
C THR A 156 -1.80 16.75 -10.30
N ASP A 157 -0.66 16.72 -11.01
CA ASP A 157 -0.62 16.59 -12.48
C ASP A 157 -0.82 15.16 -12.97
N ALA A 158 -0.83 14.20 -12.04
CA ALA A 158 -1.04 12.79 -12.30
C ALA A 158 -2.32 12.52 -13.10
N LYS A 159 -2.22 11.69 -14.14
CA LYS A 159 -3.37 11.26 -14.96
C LYS A 159 -3.61 9.75 -14.81
N PRO A 160 -4.11 9.30 -13.65
CA PRO A 160 -4.35 7.88 -13.41
C PRO A 160 -5.44 7.34 -14.34
N VAL A 161 -5.17 6.18 -14.93
CA VAL A 161 -6.18 5.44 -15.69
C VAL A 161 -6.92 4.52 -14.72
N PHE A 162 -8.04 5.00 -14.20
CA PHE A 162 -8.86 4.21 -13.29
C PHE A 162 -9.61 3.11 -14.02
N GLY A 163 -9.70 1.96 -13.37
CA GLY A 163 -10.44 0.81 -13.84
C GLY A 163 -10.54 -0.26 -12.74
N ARG A 164 -11.14 -1.40 -13.10
CA ARG A 164 -11.14 -2.58 -12.25
C ARG A 164 -9.69 -3.06 -12.09
N LEU A 165 -9.27 -3.32 -10.85
CA LEU A 165 -7.93 -3.86 -10.55
C LEU A 165 -6.77 -2.99 -11.05
N PHE A 166 -6.95 -1.67 -11.21
CA PHE A 166 -6.02 -0.81 -11.97
C PHE A 166 -4.56 -0.80 -11.47
N GLN A 167 -4.31 -1.11 -10.19
CA GLN A 167 -2.94 -1.21 -9.67
C GLN A 167 -2.38 -2.64 -9.70
N THR A 168 -3.22 -3.65 -9.92
CA THR A 168 -2.79 -5.06 -9.94
C THR A 168 -1.73 -5.35 -11.00
N PRO A 169 -1.76 -4.77 -12.22
CA PRO A 169 -0.66 -4.91 -13.17
C PRO A 169 0.72 -4.52 -12.63
N TYR A 170 0.80 -3.55 -11.71
CA TYR A 170 2.07 -3.19 -11.09
C TYR A 170 2.53 -4.23 -10.05
N SER A 171 1.59 -4.77 -9.25
CA SER A 171 1.89 -5.87 -8.33
C SER A 171 2.38 -7.10 -9.07
N ASP A 172 1.66 -7.48 -10.12
CA ASP A 172 1.99 -8.59 -11.02
C ASP A 172 3.40 -8.44 -11.58
N ARG A 173 3.69 -7.25 -12.10
CA ARG A 173 5.00 -6.91 -12.65
C ARG A 173 6.11 -7.02 -11.61
N ILE A 174 5.97 -6.35 -10.48
CA ILE A 174 6.97 -6.36 -9.40
C ILE A 174 7.20 -7.80 -8.94
N ARG A 175 6.12 -8.54 -8.65
CA ARG A 175 6.19 -9.92 -8.22
C ARG A 175 6.93 -10.81 -9.20
N ASN A 176 6.56 -10.77 -10.48
CA ASN A 176 7.03 -11.73 -11.46
C ASN A 176 8.38 -11.34 -12.08
N GLU A 177 8.68 -10.06 -12.24
CA GLU A 177 9.99 -9.59 -12.73
C GLU A 177 11.05 -9.58 -11.61
N ALA A 178 10.71 -9.16 -10.38
CA ALA A 178 11.65 -9.20 -9.27
C ALA A 178 11.69 -10.53 -8.52
N ARG A 179 10.69 -11.40 -8.70
CA ARG A 179 10.55 -12.70 -8.00
C ARG A 179 10.48 -12.53 -6.48
N ILE A 180 9.69 -11.56 -6.04
CA ILE A 180 9.52 -11.19 -4.63
C ILE A 180 8.05 -11.22 -4.24
N PRO A 181 7.70 -11.45 -2.97
CA PRO A 181 6.31 -11.44 -2.54
C PRO A 181 5.69 -10.05 -2.68
N THR A 182 4.40 -9.98 -3.05
CA THR A 182 3.67 -8.70 -3.12
C THR A 182 2.26 -8.73 -2.51
N ILE A 183 1.81 -7.56 -2.04
CA ILE A 183 0.42 -7.27 -1.68
C ILE A 183 -0.20 -6.40 -2.78
N ALA A 184 -1.26 -6.87 -3.44
CA ALA A 184 -2.05 -6.07 -4.37
C ALA A 184 -3.16 -5.29 -3.65
N VAL A 185 -3.44 -4.07 -4.12
CA VAL A 185 -4.53 -3.22 -3.62
C VAL A 185 -5.15 -2.41 -4.77
N GLY A 186 -6.33 -1.83 -4.58
CA GLY A 186 -6.87 -0.79 -5.45
C GLY A 186 -8.04 -1.25 -6.32
N ASN A 187 -9.23 -0.72 -6.02
CA ASN A 187 -10.50 -1.09 -6.67
C ASN A 187 -10.74 -2.61 -6.70
N ILE A 188 -10.41 -3.28 -5.59
CA ILE A 188 -10.72 -4.69 -5.35
C ILE A 188 -11.92 -4.73 -4.41
N THR A 189 -13.03 -5.31 -4.85
CA THR A 189 -14.34 -5.14 -4.19
C THR A 189 -15.11 -6.44 -3.98
N ASP A 190 -14.77 -7.51 -4.69
CA ASP A 190 -15.49 -8.79 -4.61
C ASP A 190 -14.50 -9.97 -4.46
N PRO A 191 -14.94 -11.09 -3.86
CA PRO A 191 -14.05 -12.23 -3.61
C PRO A 191 -13.52 -12.90 -4.89
N ASP A 192 -14.23 -12.83 -6.01
CA ASP A 192 -13.76 -13.44 -7.28
C ASP A 192 -12.57 -12.65 -7.84
N GLN A 193 -12.54 -11.33 -7.65
CA GLN A 193 -11.35 -10.52 -7.92
C GLN A 193 -10.16 -10.96 -7.06
N VAL A 194 -10.36 -11.15 -5.76
CA VAL A 194 -9.29 -11.59 -4.84
C VAL A 194 -8.73 -12.94 -5.30
N ASN A 195 -9.62 -13.93 -5.50
CA ASN A 195 -9.23 -15.26 -5.95
C ASN A 195 -8.55 -15.22 -7.31
N GLY A 196 -9.04 -14.41 -8.25
CA GLY A 196 -8.44 -14.25 -9.56
C GLY A 196 -7.01 -13.67 -9.51
N ILE A 197 -6.74 -12.72 -8.61
CA ILE A 197 -5.40 -12.15 -8.42
C ILE A 197 -4.42 -13.21 -7.91
N ILE A 198 -4.81 -13.94 -6.86
CA ILE A 198 -3.97 -14.96 -6.24
C ILE A 198 -3.74 -16.15 -7.19
N ALA A 199 -4.82 -16.68 -7.78
CA ALA A 199 -4.75 -17.84 -8.67
C ALA A 199 -3.93 -17.57 -9.94
N ALA A 200 -3.93 -16.32 -10.43
CA ALA A 200 -3.11 -15.92 -11.56
C ALA A 200 -1.65 -15.57 -11.20
N GLY A 201 -1.25 -15.69 -9.92
CA GLY A 201 0.11 -15.39 -9.48
C GLY A 201 0.48 -13.90 -9.59
N ARG A 202 -0.49 -13.01 -9.41
CA ARG A 202 -0.32 -11.55 -9.56
C ARG A 202 -0.05 -10.82 -8.25
N ALA A 203 -0.26 -11.52 -7.13
CA ALA A 203 0.11 -11.12 -5.78
C ALA A 203 0.12 -12.35 -4.87
N ASP A 204 0.73 -12.22 -3.70
CA ASP A 204 0.73 -13.24 -2.64
C ASP A 204 -0.29 -12.90 -1.56
N LEU A 205 -0.59 -11.61 -1.38
CA LEU A 205 -1.68 -11.11 -0.54
C LEU A 205 -2.53 -10.06 -1.29
N VAL A 206 -3.74 -9.83 -0.80
CA VAL A 206 -4.63 -8.77 -1.30
C VAL A 206 -5.14 -7.91 -0.15
N SER A 207 -4.91 -6.60 -0.25
CA SER A 207 -5.42 -5.62 0.70
C SER A 207 -6.76 -5.03 0.23
N ILE A 208 -7.73 -5.01 1.14
CA ILE A 208 -9.09 -4.54 0.91
C ILE A 208 -9.38 -3.35 1.84
N GLY A 209 -9.53 -2.16 1.24
CA GLY A 209 -9.83 -0.91 1.97
C GLY A 209 -11.33 -0.61 2.03
N ARG A 210 -11.82 0.19 1.05
CA ARG A 210 -13.20 0.70 1.01
C ARG A 210 -14.32 -0.33 1.28
N PRO A 211 -14.27 -1.59 0.78
CA PRO A 211 -15.29 -2.58 1.13
C PRO A 211 -15.42 -2.82 2.63
N HIS A 212 -14.32 -2.85 3.39
CA HIS A 212 -14.35 -2.99 4.86
C HIS A 212 -14.92 -1.75 5.57
N LEU A 213 -14.85 -0.56 4.96
CA LEU A 213 -15.47 0.64 5.52
C LEU A 213 -17.00 0.60 5.42
N SER A 214 -17.54 0.02 4.35
CA SER A 214 -18.98 -0.16 4.17
C SER A 214 -19.53 -1.41 4.84
N ASP A 215 -18.71 -2.46 4.96
CA ASP A 215 -19.07 -3.74 5.57
C ASP A 215 -17.87 -4.29 6.38
N PRO A 216 -17.83 -4.10 7.70
CA PRO A 216 -16.72 -4.57 8.53
C PRO A 216 -16.61 -6.10 8.57
N HIS A 217 -17.68 -6.83 8.22
CA HIS A 217 -17.69 -8.29 8.15
C HIS A 217 -17.45 -8.81 6.72
N TRP A 218 -17.04 -7.95 5.78
CA TRP A 218 -16.84 -8.31 4.37
C TRP A 218 -16.03 -9.59 4.18
N THR A 219 -14.94 -9.78 4.94
CA THR A 219 -14.10 -10.99 4.84
C THR A 219 -14.84 -12.26 5.29
N LEU A 220 -15.67 -12.19 6.34
CA LEU A 220 -16.48 -13.31 6.80
C LEU A 220 -17.60 -13.63 5.79
N HIS A 221 -18.24 -12.61 5.23
CA HIS A 221 -19.25 -12.75 4.20
C HIS A 221 -18.66 -13.35 2.91
N ALA A 222 -17.49 -12.87 2.49
CA ALA A 222 -16.74 -13.40 1.35
C ALA A 222 -16.39 -14.88 1.55
N ALA A 223 -15.90 -15.27 2.74
CA ALA A 223 -15.63 -16.66 3.06
C ALA A 223 -16.88 -17.55 2.92
N ALA A 224 -18.02 -17.11 3.46
CA ALA A 224 -19.29 -17.85 3.33
C ALA A 224 -19.77 -17.95 1.87
N GLN A 225 -19.67 -16.85 1.10
CA GLN A 225 -20.02 -16.82 -0.34
C GLN A 225 -19.19 -17.83 -1.15
N GLN A 226 -17.91 -17.95 -0.83
CA GLN A 226 -16.97 -18.88 -1.47
C GLN A 226 -17.04 -20.30 -0.89
N GLY A 227 -17.88 -20.54 0.13
CA GLY A 227 -18.01 -21.86 0.77
C GLY A 227 -16.80 -22.26 1.63
N PHE A 228 -15.98 -21.30 2.08
CA PHE A 228 -14.80 -21.56 2.89
C PHE A 228 -15.16 -21.70 4.37
N ALA A 229 -15.17 -22.94 4.87
CA ALA A 229 -15.55 -23.24 6.25
C ALA A 229 -14.47 -22.88 7.30
N GLY A 230 -13.24 -22.60 6.88
CA GLY A 230 -12.08 -22.36 7.77
C GLY A 230 -12.00 -20.95 8.37
N ALA A 231 -12.90 -20.04 8.00
CA ALA A 231 -12.91 -18.69 8.59
C ALA A 231 -13.29 -18.76 10.09
N ALA A 232 -12.52 -18.07 10.93
CA ALA A 232 -12.79 -17.95 12.36
C ALA A 232 -13.91 -16.93 12.59
N TRP A 233 -15.10 -17.41 12.96
CA TRP A 233 -16.21 -16.56 13.36
C TRP A 233 -16.22 -16.41 14.89
N PRO A 234 -16.49 -15.20 15.43
CA PRO A 234 -16.81 -15.04 16.85
C PRO A 234 -17.94 -15.99 17.24
N VAL A 235 -17.80 -16.67 18.36
CA VAL A 235 -18.74 -17.74 18.75
C VAL A 235 -20.18 -17.24 18.90
N GLN A 236 -20.34 -15.98 19.27
CA GLN A 236 -21.63 -15.29 19.41
C GLN A 236 -22.33 -15.09 18.06
N TYR A 237 -21.62 -15.15 16.94
CA TYR A 237 -22.16 -14.89 15.60
C TYR A 237 -22.44 -16.17 14.80
N TYR A 238 -22.24 -17.36 15.38
CA TYR A 238 -22.41 -18.62 14.66
C TYR A 238 -23.82 -18.83 14.06
N GLN A 239 -24.89 -18.42 14.75
CA GLN A 239 -26.24 -18.54 14.17
C GLN A 239 -26.41 -17.64 12.93
N GLY A 240 -25.76 -16.47 12.93
CA GLY A 240 -25.70 -15.59 11.75
C GLY A 240 -24.92 -16.22 10.59
N LYS A 241 -23.78 -16.87 10.88
CA LYS A 241 -23.02 -17.66 9.90
C LYS A 241 -23.90 -18.71 9.23
N VAL A 242 -24.56 -19.56 10.03
CA VAL A 242 -25.40 -20.65 9.51
C VAL A 242 -26.53 -20.13 8.63
N GLN A 243 -27.18 -19.03 9.03
CA GLN A 243 -28.22 -18.41 8.23
C GLN A 243 -27.67 -17.90 6.90
N LEU A 244 -26.55 -17.17 6.92
CA LEU A 244 -25.90 -16.64 5.71
C LEU A 244 -25.49 -17.75 4.74
N GLU A 245 -24.88 -18.82 5.24
CA GLU A 245 -24.46 -19.96 4.39
C GLU A 245 -25.65 -20.63 3.70
N ARG A 246 -26.80 -20.76 4.40
CA ARG A 246 -28.05 -21.28 3.80
C ARG A 246 -28.59 -20.36 2.71
N GLU A 247 -28.55 -19.04 2.93
CA GLU A 247 -29.00 -18.05 1.95
C GLU A 247 -28.13 -18.06 0.70
N VAL A 248 -26.81 -18.11 0.87
CA VAL A 248 -25.84 -18.26 -0.23
C VAL A 248 -26.14 -19.52 -1.05
N GLN A 249 -26.35 -20.66 -0.38
CA GLN A 249 -26.63 -21.93 -1.04
C GLN A 249 -27.95 -21.87 -1.84
N ARG A 250 -29.01 -21.33 -1.23
CA ARG A 250 -30.31 -21.14 -1.89
C ARG A 250 -30.23 -20.22 -3.10
N ALA A 251 -29.44 -19.14 -3.00
CA ALA A 251 -29.22 -18.23 -4.13
C ALA A 251 -28.51 -18.93 -5.29
N LYS A 252 -27.48 -19.75 -5.01
CA LYS A 252 -26.79 -20.56 -6.02
C LYS A 252 -27.72 -21.55 -6.72
N GLU A 253 -28.56 -22.26 -5.96
CA GLU A 253 -29.56 -23.20 -6.49
C GLU A 253 -30.57 -22.48 -7.40
N THR A 254 -31.08 -21.32 -6.97
CA THR A 254 -32.05 -20.53 -7.75
C THR A 254 -31.45 -20.03 -9.07
N ALA A 255 -30.20 -19.57 -9.03
CA ALA A 255 -29.46 -19.14 -10.22
C ALA A 255 -29.25 -20.30 -11.20
N ALA A 256 -28.89 -21.49 -10.71
CA ALA A 256 -28.72 -22.68 -11.54
C ALA A 256 -30.01 -23.09 -12.26
N VAL A 257 -31.15 -23.11 -11.55
CA VAL A 257 -32.47 -23.42 -12.13
C VAL A 257 -32.86 -22.43 -13.23
N THR A 258 -32.60 -21.14 -13.01
CA THR A 258 -32.91 -20.07 -13.97
C THR A 258 -32.09 -20.21 -15.27
N ILE A 259 -30.85 -20.68 -15.17
CA ILE A 259 -29.99 -20.93 -16.34
C ILE A 259 -30.49 -22.15 -17.12
N THR A 260 -30.86 -23.23 -16.43
CA THR A 260 -31.35 -24.46 -17.08
C THR A 260 -32.74 -24.32 -17.71
N GLY A 261 -33.58 -23.42 -17.22
CA GLY A 261 -34.92 -23.17 -17.78
C GLY A 261 -34.99 -22.23 -18.98
N LYS A 262 -33.84 -21.70 -19.43
CA LYS A 262 -33.71 -20.84 -20.62
C LYS A 262 -33.06 -21.55 -21.82
N VAL A 263 -32.81 -22.86 -21.72
CA VAL A 263 -32.29 -23.71 -22.79
C VAL A 263 -33.44 -24.43 -23.48
#